data_AF-A0A3D5F925-F1
#
_entry.id   AF-A0A3D5F925-F1
#
_cell.length_a   1.000
_cell.length_b   1.000
_cell.length_c   1.000
_cell.angle_alpha   90.00
_cell.angle_beta   90.00
_cell.angle_gamma   90.00
#
_symmetry.space_group_name_H-M   'P 1'
#
loop_
_entity.id
_entity.type
_entity.pdbx_description
1 polymer ?
#
loop_
_entity_poly.entity_id
_entity_poly.type
_entity_poly.pdbx_seq_one_letter_code
_entity_poly.pdbx_strand_id
1 'polypeptide(L)'
;MDMMQPKSLLHAFDYNELKLSSVSDVVNALRENGAMHCLVIDKVAHEIRGVISVSDIARILRIPLDIQSQPSFAALSHIIAA
;
A
#
# COMPACT_ATOMS: atom_id res chain seq x y z
N MET A 1 -6.52 12.73 -22.24
CA MET A 1 -6.96 12.74 -20.84
C MET A 1 -5.72 12.57 -19.99
N ASP A 2 -5.47 13.46 -19.05
CA ASP A 2 -4.30 13.35 -18.19
C ASP A 2 -4.57 12.28 -17.12
N MET A 3 -3.73 11.23 -17.09
CA MET A 3 -3.87 10.10 -16.16
C MET A 3 -2.90 10.23 -14.98
N MET A 4 -2.12 11.32 -14.94
CA MET A 4 -1.17 11.59 -13.87
C MET A 4 -1.85 12.30 -12.70
N GLN A 5 -1.36 12.03 -11.50
CA GLN A 5 -1.77 12.73 -10.28
C GLN A 5 -0.67 13.69 -9.82
N PRO A 6 -1.03 14.82 -9.18
CA PRO A 6 -0.06 15.71 -8.56
C PRO A 6 0.85 14.98 -7.57
N LYS A 7 2.14 15.35 -7.54
CA LYS A 7 3.13 14.75 -6.63
C LYS A 7 2.71 14.85 -5.15
N SER A 8 2.02 15.93 -4.78
CA SER A 8 1.52 16.14 -3.41
C SER A 8 0.45 15.13 -2.97
N LEU A 9 -0.21 14.46 -3.92
CA LEU A 9 -1.23 13.45 -3.64
C LEU A 9 -0.66 12.02 -3.70
N LEU A 10 0.61 11.86 -4.11
CA LEU A 10 1.25 10.56 -4.14
C LEU A 10 1.53 10.09 -2.71
N HIS A 11 0.92 8.96 -2.32
CA HIS A 11 1.31 8.24 -1.13
C HIS A 11 2.67 7.57 -1.35
N ALA A 12 3.61 7.83 -0.45
CA ALA A 12 4.96 7.33 -0.54
C ALA A 12 5.52 7.00 0.85
N PHE A 13 6.25 5.89 0.92
CA PHE A 13 7.07 5.57 2.07
C PHE A 13 8.35 6.40 2.07
N ASP A 14 8.76 6.86 3.25
CA ASP A 14 10.09 7.42 3.46
C ASP A 14 11.12 6.29 3.52
N TYR A 15 12.17 6.38 2.71
CA TYR A 15 13.22 5.37 2.67
C TYR A 15 13.94 5.20 4.02
N ASN A 16 14.08 6.26 4.81
CA ASN A 16 14.75 6.18 6.11
C ASN A 16 13.87 5.51 7.16
N GLU A 17 12.56 5.71 7.11
CA GLU A 17 11.61 4.99 7.96
C GLU A 17 11.56 3.51 7.60
N LEU A 18 11.49 3.17 6.30
CA LEU A 18 11.48 1.78 5.84
C LEU A 18 12.69 0.97 6.29
N LYS A 19 13.87 1.59 6.40
CA LYS A 19 15.08 0.94 6.92
C LYS A 19 14.95 0.48 8.37
N LEU A 20 14.03 1.08 9.13
CA LEU A 20 13.76 0.77 10.53
C LEU A 20 12.47 -0.04 10.73
N SER A 21 11.64 -0.18 9.69
CA SER A 21 10.38 -0.91 9.72
C SER A 21 10.57 -2.41 9.49
N SER A 22 9.75 -3.23 10.13
CA SER A 22 9.61 -4.63 9.78
C SER A 22 8.74 -4.80 8.53
N VAL A 23 8.82 -5.96 7.88
CA VAL A 23 7.91 -6.30 6.77
C VAL A 23 6.45 -6.27 7.21
N SER A 24 6.16 -6.62 8.48
CA SER A 24 4.80 -6.56 9.02
C SER A 24 4.28 -5.13 9.07
N ASP A 25 5.11 -4.16 9.47
CA ASP A 25 4.72 -2.76 9.53
C ASP A 25 4.38 -2.23 8.14
N VAL A 26 5.19 -2.59 7.14
CA VAL A 26 4.96 -2.23 5.73
C VAL A 26 3.64 -2.81 5.21
N VAL A 27 3.38 -4.10 5.47
CA VAL A 27 2.14 -4.76 5.04
C VAL A 27 0.93 -4.13 5.74
N ASN A 28 1.02 -3.82 7.03
CA ASN A 28 -0.07 -3.18 7.77
C ASN A 28 -0.36 -1.78 7.24
N ALA A 29 0.68 -0.98 6.98
CA ALA A 29 0.51 0.35 6.38
C ALA A 29 -0.17 0.27 5.00
N LEU A 30 0.19 -0.71 4.15
CA LEU A 30 -0.45 -0.94 2.86
C LEU A 30 -1.93 -1.35 3.02
N ARG A 31 -2.27 -2.18 4.01
CA ARG A 31 -3.66 -2.57 4.35
C ARG A 31 -4.50 -1.40 4.80
N GLU A 32 -4.02 -0.63 5.77
CA GLU A 32 -4.75 0.51 6.34
C GLU A 32 -5.04 1.58 5.29
N ASN A 33 -4.13 1.76 4.32
CA ASN A 33 -4.30 2.72 3.22
C ASN A 33 -4.99 2.12 1.99
N GLY A 34 -5.36 0.83 2.01
CA GLY A 34 -5.94 0.13 0.85
C GLY A 34 -5.07 0.18 -0.40
N ALA A 35 -3.75 0.33 -0.25
CA ALA A 35 -2.84 0.59 -1.35
C ALA A 35 -2.18 -0.72 -1.83
N MET A 36 -2.31 -1.02 -3.13
CA MET A 36 -1.66 -2.18 -3.74
C MET A 36 -0.18 -1.94 -4.09
N HIS A 37 0.17 -0.66 -4.32
CA HIS A 37 1.51 -0.21 -4.66
C HIS A 37 1.78 1.10 -3.94
N CYS A 38 3.01 1.28 -3.46
CA CYS A 38 3.43 2.52 -2.84
C CYS A 38 4.82 2.91 -3.34
N LEU A 39 5.01 4.20 -3.61
CA LEU A 39 6.30 4.74 -3.99
C LEU A 39 7.25 4.75 -2.79
N VAL A 40 8.55 4.60 -3.02
CA VAL A 40 9.57 4.83 -1.99
C VAL A 40 10.38 6.05 -2.38
N ILE A 41 10.42 7.04 -1.49
CA ILE A 41 11.16 8.29 -1.69
C ILE A 41 12.23 8.41 -0.61
N ASP A 42 13.46 8.72 -1.02
CA ASP A 42 14.47 9.25 -0.11
C ASP A 42 14.34 10.78 -0.12
N LYS A 43 13.81 11.34 0.97
CA LYS A 43 13.62 12.78 1.10
C LYS A 43 14.94 13.53 1.30
N VAL A 44 15.98 12.87 1.80
CA VAL A 44 17.30 13.47 2.05
C VAL A 44 18.07 13.58 0.73
N ALA A 45 18.12 12.48 -0.03
CA ALA A 45 18.73 12.47 -1.36
C ALA A 45 17.83 13.07 -2.46
N HIS A 46 16.57 13.35 -2.14
CA HIS A 46 15.55 13.89 -3.04
C HIS A 46 15.35 13.01 -4.30
N GLU A 47 15.27 11.70 -4.11
CA GLU A 47 15.16 10.70 -5.19
C GLU A 47 14.05 9.68 -4.95
N ILE A 48 13.55 9.09 -6.04
CA ILE A 48 12.66 7.92 -5.99
C ILE A 48 13.53 6.67 -5.95
N ARG A 49 13.39 5.87 -4.89
CA ARG A 49 14.17 4.64 -4.68
C ARG A 49 13.52 3.42 -5.34
N GLY A 50 12.23 3.50 -5.67
CA GLY A 50 11.48 2.43 -6.32
C GLY A 50 10.02 2.39 -5.91
N VAL A 51 9.40 1.23 -6.10
CA VAL A 51 8.00 0.94 -5.75
C VAL A 51 7.97 -0.36 -4.96
N ILE A 52 7.13 -0.41 -3.93
CA ILE A 52 6.80 -1.64 -3.22
C ILE A 52 5.41 -2.09 -3.67
N SER A 53 5.30 -3.36 -4.05
CA SER A 53 4.03 -4.02 -4.37
C SER A 53 3.68 -5.06 -3.32
N VAL A 54 2.40 -5.11 -2.95
CA VAL A 54 1.83 -6.18 -2.11
C VAL A 54 2.08 -7.56 -2.70
N SER A 55 1.91 -7.67 -4.02
CA SER A 55 2.08 -8.91 -4.76
C SER A 55 3.53 -9.42 -4.69
N ASP A 56 4.51 -8.50 -4.74
CA ASP A 56 5.92 -8.85 -4.63
C ASP A 56 6.26 -9.34 -3.23
N ILE A 57 5.73 -8.68 -2.19
CA ILE A 57 5.90 -9.14 -0.80
C ILE A 57 5.29 -10.53 -0.63
N ALA A 58 4.05 -10.74 -1.08
CA ALA A 58 3.37 -12.04 -1.00
C ALA A 58 4.17 -13.14 -1.71
N ARG A 59 4.73 -12.84 -2.88
CA ARG A 59 5.56 -13.76 -3.66
C ARG A 59 6.85 -14.13 -2.94
N ILE A 60 7.55 -13.15 -2.36
CA ILE A 60 8.80 -13.36 -1.63
C ILE A 60 8.56 -14.18 -0.35
N LEU A 61 7.51 -13.84 0.40
CA LEU A 61 7.16 -14.52 1.64
C LEU A 61 6.45 -15.88 1.42
N ARG A 62 6.01 -16.18 0.20
CA ARG A 62 5.25 -17.38 -0.17
C ARG A 62 3.96 -17.56 0.64
N ILE A 63 3.30 -16.46 0.97
CA ILE A 63 2.02 -16.44 1.69
C ILE A 63 1.00 -15.60 0.91
N PRO A 64 -0.29 -15.98 0.93
CA PRO A 64 -1.33 -15.10 0.40
C PRO A 64 -1.46 -13.87 1.32
N LEU A 65 -1.33 -12.68 0.73
CA LEU A 65 -1.63 -11.43 1.40
C LEU A 65 -2.90 -10.84 0.77
N ASP A 66 -4.00 -10.87 1.53
CA ASP A 66 -5.18 -10.09 1.18
C ASP A 66 -5.07 -8.69 1.81
N ILE A 67 -5.11 -7.68 0.95
CA ILE A 67 -5.08 -6.25 1.29
C ILE A 67 -6.40 -5.57 0.92
N GLN A 68 -7.23 -6.22 0.10
CA GLN A 68 -8.46 -5.65 -0.46
C GLN A 68 -9.71 -6.34 0.09
N SER A 69 -9.63 -6.95 1.28
CA SER A 69 -10.78 -7.47 2.03
C SER A 69 -11.71 -6.32 2.48
N GLN A 70 -12.28 -5.57 1.54
CA GLN A 70 -13.46 -4.78 1.77
C GLN A 70 -14.67 -5.66 1.47
N PRO A 71 -15.67 -5.70 2.38
CA PRO A 71 -16.90 -6.43 2.12
C PRO A 71 -17.53 -5.92 0.83
N SER A 72 -18.02 -6.83 -0.01
CA SER A 72 -18.74 -6.44 -1.22
C SER A 72 -19.96 -5.60 -0.85
N PHE A 73 -20.43 -4.75 -1.77
CA PHE A 73 -21.68 -4.02 -1.56
C PHE A 73 -22.84 -4.94 -1.16
N ALA A 74 -22.89 -6.16 -1.72
CA ALA A 74 -23.88 -7.17 -1.35
C ALA A 74 -23.74 -7.67 0.09
N ALA A 75 -22.51 -7.81 0.59
CA ALA A 75 -22.28 -8.15 2.00
C ALA A 75 -22.69 -6.99 2.93
N LEU A 76 -22.41 -5.75 2.53
CA LEU A 76 -22.78 -4.56 3.29
C LEU A 76 -24.30 -4.33 3.33
N SER A 77 -25.01 -4.56 2.22
CA SER A 77 -26.46 -4.35 2.16
C SER A 77 -27.24 -5.30 3.06
N HIS A 78 -26.74 -6.52 3.26
CA HIS A 78 -27.35 -7.52 4.14
C HIS A 78 -27.27 -7.14 5.63
N ILE A 79 -26.25 -6.38 6.02
CA ILE A 79 -26.06 -5.92 7.40
C ILE A 79 -27.01 -4.76 7.74
N ILE A 80 -27.31 -3.90 6.76
CA ILE A 80 -28.19 -2.72 6.97
C ILE A 80 -29.68 -3.11 6.90
N ALA A 81 -30.01 -4.21 6.23
CA ALA A 81 -31.38 -4.69 6.06
C ALA A 81 -31.90 -5.60 7.20
N ALA A 82 -31.10 -5.82 8.25
CA ALA A 82 -31.42 -6.65 9.42
C ALA A 82 -31.57 -5.79 10.68
#